data_AF-A0A3B3V4Q9-F1
#
_entry.id   AF-A0A3B3V4Q9-F1
#
_cell.length_a   1.000
_cell.length_b   1.000
_cell.length_c   1.000
_cell.angle_alpha   90.00
_cell.angle_beta   90.00
_cell.angle_gamma   90.00
#
_symmetry.space_group_name_H-M   'P 1'
#
loop_
_entity.id
_entity.type
_entity.pdbx_description
1 polymer ?
#
loop_
_entity_poly.entity_id
_entity_poly.type
_entity_poly.pdbx_seq_one_letter_code
_entity_poly.pdbx_strand_id
1 'polypeptide(L)'
;MLWVGTALTRCVGASPEAERQWTGPFCFVQAADPQLGLMKSWRIGDKVGGGDEWEEEVVLTKQAVAGVNQLRPRPRFMVLCGDLVNAMPGRSPAVTCHIYYILQ
;
A
#
# COMPACT_ATOMS: atom_id res chain seq x y z
N MET A 1 17.11 20.38 -6.23
CA MET A 1 15.72 20.25 -6.73
C MET A 1 14.86 19.85 -5.55
N LEU A 2 14.24 20.82 -4.89
CA LEU A 2 13.33 20.58 -3.76
C LEU A 2 11.97 20.16 -4.32
N TRP A 3 11.44 19.04 -3.85
CA TRP A 3 10.00 18.78 -3.95
C TRP A 3 9.42 18.86 -2.53
N VAL A 4 8.89 20.04 -2.19
CA VAL A 4 7.98 20.20 -1.05
C VAL A 4 6.59 19.91 -1.58
N GLY A 5 6.20 18.65 -1.55
CA GLY A 5 4.82 18.24 -1.75
C GLY A 5 4.17 18.02 -0.40
N THR A 6 3.38 18.99 0.07
CA THR A 6 2.42 18.80 1.15
C THR A 6 1.34 17.82 0.67
N ALA A 7 1.58 16.53 0.84
CA ALA A 7 0.55 15.52 0.89
C ALA A 7 0.45 14.99 2.32
N LEU A 8 0.00 15.87 3.23
CA LEU A 8 -0.55 15.45 4.52
C LEU A 8 -1.91 14.81 4.24
N THR A 9 -1.89 13.63 3.62
CA THR A 9 -3.09 12.83 3.42
C THR A 9 -3.52 12.34 4.79
N ARG A 10 -4.66 12.88 5.22
CA ARG A 10 -5.26 12.75 6.55
C ARG A 10 -5.33 11.27 6.95
N CYS A 11 -4.58 10.89 7.99
CA CYS A 11 -4.90 9.66 8.71
C CYS A 11 -6.29 9.86 9.34
N VAL A 12 -7.31 9.18 8.83
CA VAL A 12 -8.63 9.02 9.47
C VAL A 12 -8.44 8.73 10.96
N GLY A 13 -8.91 9.65 11.81
CA GLY A 13 -8.77 9.58 13.27
C GLY A 13 -7.62 10.38 13.87
N ALA A 14 -6.72 10.95 13.06
CA ALA A 14 -5.61 11.78 13.52
C ALA A 14 -5.87 13.26 13.26
N SER A 15 -5.70 14.13 14.27
CA SER A 15 -5.83 15.58 14.09
C SER A 15 -4.50 16.18 13.60
N PRO A 16 -4.51 17.06 12.60
CA PRO A 16 -3.29 17.70 12.10
C PRO A 16 -2.48 18.41 13.18
N GLU A 17 -3.15 18.94 14.21
CA GLU A 17 -2.54 19.66 15.31
C GLU A 17 -1.78 18.73 16.25
N ALA A 18 -2.30 17.53 16.51
CA ALA A 18 -1.65 16.54 17.38
C ALA A 18 -0.51 15.80 16.67
N GLU A 19 -0.59 15.61 15.35
CA GLU A 19 0.41 14.87 14.56
C GLU A 19 1.60 15.73 14.07
N ARG A 20 1.57 17.05 14.30
CA ARG A 20 2.65 17.97 13.88
C ARG A 20 3.91 17.88 14.74
N GLN A 21 3.77 17.39 15.96
CA GLN A 21 4.87 17.32 16.91
C GLN A 21 5.20 15.87 17.22
N TRP A 22 6.47 15.53 17.06
CA TRP A 22 6.98 14.25 17.50
C TRP A 22 7.18 14.25 19.01
N THR A 23 6.36 13.50 19.75
CA THR A 23 6.38 13.49 21.21
C THR A 23 7.03 12.25 21.83
N GLY A 24 7.42 11.27 21.00
CA GLY A 24 8.01 10.02 21.47
C GLY A 24 8.22 9.01 20.34
N PRO A 25 8.86 7.85 20.62
CA PRO A 25 9.05 6.82 19.62
C PRO A 25 7.71 6.35 19.05
N PHE A 26 7.65 6.20 17.73
CA PHE A 26 6.47 5.69 17.03
C PHE A 26 6.86 4.54 16.10
N CYS A 27 5.91 3.67 15.81
CA CYS A 27 6.08 2.55 14.89
C CYS A 27 5.13 2.72 13.69
N PHE A 28 5.64 2.45 12.51
CA PHE A 28 4.88 2.37 11.26
C PHE A 28 5.44 1.21 10.42
N VAL A 29 4.65 0.75 9.46
CA VAL A 29 5.09 -0.28 8.50
C VAL A 29 5.28 0.37 7.14
N GLN A 30 6.38 0.05 6.48
CA GLN A 30 6.56 0.29 5.05
C GLN A 30 6.50 -1.05 4.35
N ALA A 31 5.58 -1.18 3.40
CA ALA A 31 5.50 -2.32 2.50
C ALA A 31 5.59 -1.84 1.05
N ALA A 32 5.77 -2.76 0.13
CA ALA A 32 5.87 -2.49 -1.29
C ALA A 32 5.40 -3.74 -2.05
N ASP A 33 5.21 -3.57 -3.36
CA ASP A 33 5.10 -4.66 -4.32
C ASP A 33 4.01 -5.71 -4.02
N PRO A 34 2.73 -5.33 -3.78
CA PRO A 34 1.66 -6.32 -3.75
C PRO A 34 1.43 -6.97 -5.13
N GLN A 35 1.93 -6.34 -6.22
CA GLN A 35 2.00 -6.86 -7.58
C GLN A 35 0.73 -7.62 -8.02
N LEU A 36 -0.44 -6.99 -7.84
CA LEU A 36 -1.72 -7.62 -8.14
C LEU A 36 -1.74 -8.14 -9.59
N GLY A 37 -2.08 -9.41 -9.77
CA GLY A 37 -2.09 -10.08 -11.07
C GLY A 37 -0.76 -10.72 -11.47
N LEU A 38 0.25 -10.74 -10.60
CA LEU A 38 1.51 -11.42 -10.89
C LEU A 38 1.36 -12.94 -10.81
N MET A 39 0.61 -13.46 -9.83
CA MET A 39 0.51 -14.90 -9.56
C MET A 39 -0.08 -15.66 -10.74
N LYS A 40 -1.17 -15.16 -11.33
CA LYS A 40 -1.74 -15.74 -12.56
C LYS A 40 -0.76 -15.62 -13.71
N SER A 41 -0.27 -14.42 -14.03
CA SER A 41 0.70 -14.17 -15.10
C SER A 41 1.88 -15.14 -15.06
N TRP A 42 2.42 -15.39 -13.86
CA TRP A 42 3.52 -16.32 -13.69
C TRP A 42 3.07 -17.77 -13.88
N ARG A 43 1.96 -18.18 -13.26
CA ARG A 43 1.43 -19.55 -13.34
C ARG A 43 1.12 -20.00 -14.77
N ILE A 44 0.61 -19.11 -15.62
CA ILE A 44 0.27 -19.42 -17.02
C ILE A 44 1.38 -19.02 -18.01
N GLY A 45 2.44 -18.35 -17.55
CA GLY A 45 3.53 -17.86 -18.41
C GLY A 45 3.16 -16.68 -19.31
N ASP A 46 2.00 -16.06 -19.13
CA ASP A 46 1.54 -14.91 -19.91
C ASP A 46 1.97 -13.60 -19.24
N LYS A 47 3.08 -13.05 -19.75
CA LYS A 47 3.67 -11.79 -19.29
C LYS A 47 2.98 -10.54 -19.86
N VAL A 48 2.01 -10.70 -20.78
CA VAL A 48 1.41 -9.59 -21.51
C VAL A 48 -0.07 -9.41 -21.11
N GLY A 49 -0.82 -10.51 -21.03
CA GLY A 49 -2.26 -10.49 -20.75
C GLY A 49 -2.68 -11.09 -19.41
N GLY A 50 -1.79 -11.81 -18.71
CA GLY A 50 -2.16 -12.62 -17.54
C GLY A 50 -2.40 -11.88 -16.23
N GLY A 51 -2.39 -10.54 -16.23
CA GLY A 51 -2.50 -9.69 -15.04
C GLY A 51 -3.93 -9.23 -14.72
N ASP A 52 -4.94 -9.92 -15.24
CA ASP A 52 -6.37 -9.58 -15.18
C ASP A 52 -7.14 -10.19 -13.99
N GLU A 53 -6.51 -11.08 -13.21
CA GLU A 53 -7.08 -11.70 -12.00
C GLU A 53 -6.21 -11.39 -10.78
N TRP A 54 -6.82 -10.92 -9.68
CA TRP A 54 -6.10 -10.42 -8.49
C TRP A 54 -6.53 -11.09 -7.18
N GLU A 55 -7.42 -12.09 -7.25
CA GLU A 55 -8.08 -12.69 -6.09
C GLU A 55 -7.08 -13.27 -5.07
N GLU A 56 -6.02 -13.90 -5.58
CA GLU A 56 -4.98 -14.50 -4.74
C GLU A 56 -4.21 -13.41 -3.97
N GLU A 57 -3.73 -12.38 -4.65
CA GLU A 57 -2.98 -11.29 -4.01
C GLU A 57 -3.86 -10.43 -3.10
N VAL A 58 -5.16 -10.31 -3.38
CA VAL A 58 -6.12 -9.66 -2.47
C VAL A 58 -6.25 -10.43 -1.16
N VAL A 59 -6.30 -11.78 -1.20
CA VAL A 59 -6.31 -12.60 0.01
C VAL A 59 -5.02 -12.41 0.81
N LEU A 60 -3.87 -12.40 0.14
CA LEU A 60 -2.56 -12.19 0.78
C LEU A 60 -2.44 -10.79 1.39
N THR A 61 -2.93 -9.76 0.71
CA THR A 61 -2.94 -8.38 1.21
C THR A 61 -3.80 -8.27 2.48
N LYS A 62 -4.95 -8.95 2.53
CA LYS A 62 -5.79 -9.02 3.75
C LYS A 62 -5.07 -9.72 4.90
N GLN A 63 -4.34 -10.80 4.63
CA GLN A 63 -3.52 -11.48 5.64
C GLN A 63 -2.38 -10.58 6.14
N ALA A 64 -1.74 -9.82 5.25
CA ALA A 64 -0.72 -8.85 5.62
C ALA A 64 -1.29 -7.77 6.56
N VAL A 65 -2.46 -7.20 6.23
CA VAL A 65 -3.16 -6.24 7.10
C VAL A 65 -3.49 -6.87 8.47
N ALA A 66 -3.98 -8.10 8.49
CA ALA A 66 -4.27 -8.82 9.73
C ALA A 66 -3.00 -9.04 10.59
N GLY A 67 -1.87 -9.36 9.96
CA GLY A 67 -0.58 -9.50 10.64
C GLY A 67 -0.07 -8.17 11.20
N VAL A 68 -0.14 -7.09 10.41
CA VAL A 68 0.24 -5.74 10.84
C VAL A 68 -0.58 -5.28 12.05
N ASN A 69 -1.88 -5.59 12.08
CA ASN A 69 -2.75 -5.29 13.22
C ASN A 69 -2.38 -6.04 14.53
N GLN A 70 -1.67 -7.15 14.42
CA GLN A 70 -1.24 -7.96 15.56
C GLN A 70 0.12 -7.52 16.14
N LEU A 71 0.90 -6.72 15.40
CA LEU A 71 2.20 -6.25 15.85
C LEU A 71 2.12 -5.45 17.16
N ARG A 72 3.19 -5.52 17.97
CA ARG A 72 3.34 -4.79 19.24
C ARG A 72 4.73 -4.14 19.29
N PRO A 73 4.84 -2.81 19.48
CA PRO A 73 3.73 -1.85 19.54
C PRO A 73 2.93 -1.81 18.22
N ARG A 74 1.63 -1.53 18.31
CA ARG A 74 0.76 -1.50 17.12
C ARG A 74 1.21 -0.35 16.20
N PRO A 75 1.51 -0.61 14.91
CA PRO A 75 1.85 0.44 13.97
C PRO A 75 0.71 1.44 13.85
N ARG A 76 1.04 2.73 13.79
CA ARG A 76 0.03 3.79 13.66
C ARG A 76 -0.58 3.83 12.26
N PHE A 77 0.24 3.52 11.26
CA PHE A 77 -0.16 3.44 9.87
C PHE A 77 0.82 2.55 9.09
N MET A 78 0.40 2.19 7.89
CA MET A 78 1.19 1.47 6.91
C MET A 78 1.30 2.31 5.63
N VAL A 79 2.51 2.40 5.07
CA VAL A 79 2.79 3.04 3.79
C VAL A 79 3.07 1.95 2.77
N LEU A 80 2.39 2.01 1.62
CA LEU A 80 2.58 1.07 0.52
C LEU A 80 3.31 1.76 -0.65
N CYS A 81 4.55 1.35 -0.88
CA CYS A 81 5.51 2.02 -1.75
C CYS A 81 5.70 1.27 -3.08
N GLY A 82 4.75 1.43 -4.01
CA GLY A 82 4.95 1.06 -5.41
C GLY A 82 4.57 -0.37 -5.79
N ASP A 83 4.75 -0.64 -7.09
CA ASP A 83 4.45 -1.87 -7.81
C ASP A 83 3.12 -2.54 -7.42
N LEU A 84 2.06 -1.72 -7.46
CA LEU A 84 0.74 -2.14 -7.02
C LEU A 84 0.13 -3.23 -7.90
N VAL A 85 0.35 -3.15 -9.21
CA VAL A 85 -0.26 -4.03 -10.22
C VAL A 85 0.84 -4.55 -11.14
N ASN A 86 0.79 -5.83 -11.46
CA ASN A 86 1.76 -6.49 -12.35
C ASN A 86 1.65 -6.01 -13.81
N ALA A 87 0.42 -5.77 -14.27
CA ALA A 87 0.15 -5.26 -15.60
C ALA A 87 -0.71 -4.00 -15.53
N MET A 88 -0.33 -2.97 -16.30
CA MET A 88 -1.13 -1.76 -16.42
C MET A 88 -2.48 -2.11 -17.06
N PRO A 89 -3.63 -1.74 -16.44
CA PRO A 89 -4.92 -1.83 -17.13
C PRO A 89 -4.86 -0.94 -18.38
N GLY A 90 -5.25 -1.49 -19.53
CA GLY A 90 -5.07 -0.83 -20.83
C GLY A 90 -5.66 0.59 -20.92
N ARG A 91 -4.91 1.47 -21.60
CA ARG A 91 -5.25 2.86 -22.01
C ARG A 91 -5.92 3.75 -20.95
N SER A 92 -5.18 4.15 -19.91
CA SER A 92 -5.33 5.45 -19.20
C SER A 92 -4.17 5.67 -18.21
N PRO A 93 -3.79 6.93 -17.87
CA PRO A 93 -2.48 7.24 -17.31
C PRO A 93 -2.34 6.76 -15.87
N ALA A 94 -1.16 6.20 -15.59
CA ALA A 94 -0.52 5.98 -14.29
C ALA A 94 -1.48 5.88 -13.08
N VAL A 95 -1.64 4.66 -12.55
CA VAL A 95 -2.07 4.46 -11.16
C VAL A 95 -0.92 4.96 -10.27
N THR A 96 -0.82 6.27 -10.08
CA THR A 96 0.13 6.86 -9.14
C THR A 96 -0.40 6.62 -7.73
N CYS A 97 0.37 5.84 -6.98
CA CYS A 97 0.02 5.28 -5.69
C CYS A 97 -0.01 6.34 -4.56
N HIS A 98 -1.15 6.48 -3.91
CA HIS A 98 -1.25 6.92 -2.51
C HIS A 98 -2.38 6.12 -1.83
N ILE A 99 -2.17 4.83 -1.58
CA ILE A 99 -3.11 4.03 -0.78
C ILE A 99 -2.56 3.95 0.64
N TYR A 100 -3.16 4.73 1.55
CA TYR A 100 -2.94 4.62 2.98
C TYR A 100 -3.99 3.66 3.55
N TYR A 101 -3.60 2.42 3.87
CA TYR A 101 -4.45 1.59 4.70
C TYR A 101 -4.32 2.07 6.15
N ILE A 102 -5.39 2.69 6.63
CA ILE A 102 -5.54 3.06 8.02
C ILE A 102 -6.10 1.85 8.73
N LEU A 103 -5.22 1.23 9.50
CA LEU A 103 -5.48 0.09 10.35
C LEU A 103 -6.51 0.48 11.42
N GLN A 104 -7.81 0.24 11.18
CA GLN A 104 -8.82 0.25 12.25
C GLN A 104 -8.67 -0.96 13.15
#